data_AF-A0A2A8V9I5-F1
#
_entry.id   AF-A0A2A8V9I5-F1
#
_cell.length_a   1.000
_cell.length_b   1.000
_cell.length_c   1.000
_cell.angle_alpha   90.00
_cell.angle_beta   90.00
_cell.angle_gamma   90.00
#
_symmetry.space_group_name_H-M   'P 1'
#
loop_
_entity.id
_entity.type
_entity.pdbx_description
1 polymer ?
#
loop_
_entity_poly.entity_id
_entity_poly.type
_entity_poly.pdbx_seq_one_letter_code
_entity_poly.pdbx_strand_id
1 'polypeptide(L)'
;MKVHTLNEQRRGRPVKQLLMKMRKGIWVVPALYSSASLALAILTVSLDTYWIHKVEPFLPVMMLTSIDLAQTVLSAIASSLLTMTTFTFSTVMVVLTTYSSQFSPRTLQNFVKDKTTMRGLGIFLGGFIYSIISLLFMRQSLEEHLVSSAFIGVLYAIVCLAFFAYFIHHIATSIQISRLIQRLEEEALNVIDYYHSIQQDQDVKPYNTIPVHYKATSKVPSHTSGFIQYIDFSGLVNEASQNDVLLHFEKGIGDFVKQGETLFTIHSHQKIEEDFISYIFSREGTDGGV
;
A
#
# COMPACT_ATOMS: atom_id res chain seq x y z
N MET A 1 -3.49 20.28 -22.15
CA MET A 1 -2.71 19.22 -22.85
C MET A 1 -1.49 19.87 -23.51
N LYS A 2 -0.28 19.67 -22.96
CA LYS A 2 0.96 20.12 -23.61
C LYS A 2 1.91 18.93 -23.70
N VAL A 3 2.16 18.50 -24.94
CA VAL A 3 3.27 17.61 -25.27
C VAL A 3 4.54 18.46 -25.12
N HIS A 4 5.29 18.24 -24.05
CA HIS A 4 6.69 18.67 -23.98
C HIS A 4 7.57 17.44 -24.19
N THR A 5 8.04 17.29 -25.42
CA THR A 5 9.36 16.72 -25.68
C THR A 5 10.39 17.62 -25.00
N LEU A 6 10.88 17.20 -23.84
CA LEU A 6 12.15 17.66 -23.29
C LEU A 6 12.95 16.44 -22.87
N ASN A 7 13.69 15.95 -23.88
CA ASN A 7 15.01 15.40 -23.68
C ASN A 7 15.88 16.49 -23.00
N GLU A 8 16.79 16.08 -22.13
CA GLU A 8 17.65 16.93 -21.28
C GLU A 8 16.96 17.60 -20.07
N GLN A 9 16.91 16.88 -18.94
CA GLN A 9 17.28 17.36 -17.59
C GLN A 9 16.74 16.41 -16.49
N ARG A 10 17.28 15.18 -16.38
CA ARG A 10 17.11 14.36 -15.14
C ARG A 10 18.34 13.50 -14.83
N ARG A 11 19.53 14.11 -14.78
CA ARG A 11 20.64 13.58 -13.97
C ARG A 11 20.40 14.04 -12.54
N GLY A 12 19.78 13.21 -11.68
CA GLY A 12 19.76 13.55 -10.26
C GLY A 12 18.91 12.71 -9.30
N ARG A 13 17.90 11.93 -9.71
CA ARG A 13 17.10 11.15 -8.74
C ARG A 13 16.55 9.80 -9.26
N PRO A 14 17.38 8.90 -9.83
CA PRO A 14 16.93 7.53 -10.08
C PRO A 14 16.53 6.84 -8.76
N VAL A 15 17.21 7.16 -7.66
CA VAL A 15 17.01 6.52 -6.34
C VAL A 15 15.64 6.85 -5.73
N LYS A 16 15.14 8.10 -5.82
CA LYS A 16 13.80 8.44 -5.28
C LYS A 16 12.67 7.79 -6.09
N GLN A 17 12.81 7.69 -7.41
CA GLN A 17 11.82 7.01 -8.25
C GLN A 17 11.87 5.49 -8.08
N LEU A 18 13.07 4.92 -7.89
CA LEU A 18 13.25 3.52 -7.54
C LEU A 18 12.65 3.24 -6.16
N LEU A 19 12.92 4.07 -5.14
CA LEU A 19 12.33 3.96 -3.81
C LEU A 19 10.80 4.09 -3.82
N MET A 20 10.23 4.98 -4.64
CA MET A 20 8.77 5.10 -4.79
C MET A 20 8.15 3.89 -5.52
N LYS A 21 8.84 3.31 -6.51
CA LYS A 21 8.41 2.07 -7.18
C LYS A 21 8.57 0.84 -6.27
N MET A 22 9.67 0.75 -5.52
CA MET A 22 9.95 -0.30 -4.56
C MET A 22 8.93 -0.25 -3.41
N ARG A 23 8.61 0.92 -2.87
CA ARG A 23 7.62 1.07 -1.80
C ARG A 23 6.19 0.66 -2.20
N LYS A 24 5.89 0.57 -3.51
CA LYS A 24 4.63 0.01 -4.05
C LYS A 24 4.74 -1.48 -4.43
N GLY A 25 5.93 -2.06 -4.37
CA GLY A 25 6.20 -3.46 -4.70
C GLY A 25 5.83 -4.39 -3.55
N ILE A 26 5.00 -5.38 -3.86
CA ILE A 26 4.52 -6.43 -2.95
C ILE A 26 5.67 -7.14 -2.21
N TRP A 27 6.84 -7.24 -2.84
CA TRP A 27 8.01 -7.97 -2.37
C TRP A 27 8.93 -7.18 -1.43
N VAL A 28 8.71 -5.88 -1.24
CA VAL A 28 9.63 -5.06 -0.43
C VAL A 28 9.52 -5.37 1.06
N VAL A 29 8.32 -5.67 1.55
CA VAL A 29 8.13 -6.06 2.95
C VAL A 29 8.86 -7.38 3.24
N PRO A 30 8.62 -8.49 2.51
CA PRO A 30 9.38 -9.72 2.71
C PRO A 30 10.90 -9.56 2.59
N ALA A 31 11.37 -8.77 1.61
CA ALA A 31 12.78 -8.51 1.41
C ALA A 31 13.42 -7.78 2.61
N LEU A 32 12.70 -6.83 3.23
CA LEU A 32 13.16 -6.11 4.41
C LEU A 32 13.27 -7.01 5.64
N TYR A 33 12.29 -7.89 5.87
CA TYR A 33 12.38 -8.86 6.96
C TYR A 33 13.52 -9.85 6.71
N SER A 34 13.67 -10.32 5.48
CA SER A 34 14.75 -11.24 5.09
C SER A 34 16.13 -10.61 5.29
N SER A 35 16.32 -9.34 4.93
CA SER A 35 17.58 -8.64 5.15
C SER A 35 17.86 -8.36 6.62
N ALA A 36 16.84 -8.04 7.42
CA ALA A 36 16.98 -7.90 8.86
C ALA A 36 17.39 -9.22 9.53
N SER A 37 16.77 -10.34 9.15
CA SER A 37 17.12 -11.66 9.70
C SER A 37 18.50 -12.13 9.22
N LEU A 38 18.92 -11.78 8.01
CA LEU A 38 20.29 -12.00 7.55
C LEU A 38 21.30 -11.23 8.41
N ALA A 39 21.05 -9.95 8.70
CA ALA A 39 21.90 -9.16 9.58
C ALA A 39 21.94 -9.77 11.00
N LEU A 40 20.80 -10.22 11.52
CA LEU A 40 20.71 -10.91 12.81
C LEU A 40 21.52 -12.20 12.82
N ALA A 41 21.47 -13.01 11.75
CA ALA A 41 22.25 -14.24 11.63
C ALA A 41 23.75 -13.96 11.63
N ILE A 42 24.20 -12.95 10.87
CA ILE A 42 25.62 -12.55 10.84
C ILE A 42 26.08 -12.08 12.22
N LEU A 43 25.27 -11.28 12.92
CA LEU A 43 25.58 -10.83 14.28
C LEU A 43 25.70 -12.01 15.25
N THR A 44 24.75 -12.95 15.18
CA THR A 44 24.71 -14.11 16.07
C THR A 44 25.90 -15.03 15.83
N VAL A 45 26.20 -15.35 14.57
CA VAL A 45 27.38 -16.11 14.18
C VAL A 45 28.68 -15.42 14.61
N SER A 46 28.76 -14.09 14.47
CA SER A 46 29.94 -13.33 14.88
C SER A 46 30.14 -13.35 16.40
N LEU A 47 29.05 -13.28 17.17
CA LEU A 47 29.09 -13.42 18.62
C LEU A 47 29.58 -14.81 19.03
N ASP A 48 29.02 -15.85 18.41
CA ASP A 48 29.42 -17.24 18.70
C ASP A 48 30.86 -17.55 18.27
N THR A 49 31.36 -16.94 17.20
CA THR A 49 32.72 -17.22 16.69
C THR A 49 33.81 -16.43 17.41
N TYR A 50 33.57 -15.15 17.74
CA TYR A 50 34.62 -14.25 18.22
C TYR A 50 34.50 -13.88 19.70
N TRP A 51 33.29 -13.91 20.27
CA TRP A 51 33.04 -13.36 21.60
C TRP A 51 32.65 -14.42 22.63
N ILE A 52 32.32 -15.65 22.21
CA ILE A 52 31.79 -16.70 23.09
C ILE A 52 32.65 -16.89 24.36
N HIS A 53 33.97 -16.93 24.23
CA HIS A 53 34.92 -17.06 25.35
C HIS A 53 34.88 -15.90 26.38
N LYS A 54 34.37 -14.73 26.01
CA LYS A 54 34.21 -13.57 26.90
C LYS A 54 32.81 -13.43 27.48
N VAL A 55 31.79 -13.94 26.79
CA VAL A 55 30.37 -13.83 27.21
C VAL A 55 29.85 -15.10 27.90
N GLU A 56 30.54 -16.23 27.79
CA GLU A 56 30.23 -17.49 28.49
C GLU A 56 29.91 -17.29 29.99
N PRO A 57 30.69 -16.48 30.76
CA PRO A 57 30.43 -16.29 32.19
C PRO A 57 29.16 -15.49 32.52
N PHE A 58 28.63 -14.75 31.55
CA PHE A 58 27.46 -13.86 31.73
C PHE A 58 26.17 -14.43 31.13
N LEU A 59 26.27 -15.50 30.34
CA LEU A 59 25.13 -16.14 29.70
C LEU A 59 24.54 -17.24 30.60
N PRO A 60 23.20 -17.31 30.75
CA PRO A 60 22.56 -18.43 31.43
C PRO A 60 22.90 -19.75 30.73
N VAL A 61 23.19 -20.80 31.49
CA VAL A 61 23.52 -22.15 30.97
C VAL A 61 22.48 -22.67 29.98
N MET A 62 21.21 -22.27 30.12
CA MET A 62 20.11 -22.63 29.21
C MET A 62 20.28 -22.07 27.78
N MET A 63 21.04 -20.98 27.60
CA MET A 63 21.30 -20.37 26.28
C MET A 63 22.48 -21.02 25.54
N LEU A 64 23.25 -21.87 26.22
CA LEU A 64 24.42 -22.54 25.67
C LEU A 64 24.06 -23.98 25.28
N THR A 65 24.39 -24.38 24.06
CA THR A 65 24.06 -25.71 23.54
C THR A 65 25.22 -26.25 22.70
N SER A 66 25.41 -27.57 22.72
CA SER A 66 26.39 -28.27 21.87
C SER A 66 26.10 -28.03 20.39
N ILE A 67 27.14 -27.92 19.56
CA ILE A 67 27.05 -27.72 18.11
C ILE A 67 26.12 -28.75 17.44
N ASP A 68 26.21 -30.04 17.79
CA ASP A 68 25.40 -31.09 17.15
C ASP A 68 23.90 -30.93 17.43
N LEU A 69 23.53 -30.63 18.68
CA LEU A 69 22.14 -30.35 19.05
C LEU A 69 21.64 -29.07 18.36
N ALA A 70 22.48 -28.03 18.31
CA ALA A 70 22.18 -26.78 17.62
C ALA A 70 21.91 -27.01 16.12
N GLN A 71 22.75 -27.81 15.45
CA GLN A 71 22.56 -28.14 14.03
C GLN A 71 21.27 -28.93 13.80
N THR A 72 20.98 -29.90 14.67
CA THR A 72 19.76 -30.71 14.61
C THR A 72 18.51 -29.83 14.72
N VAL A 73 18.49 -28.95 15.73
CA VAL A 73 17.36 -28.04 15.99
C VAL A 73 17.18 -27.03 14.85
N LEU A 74 18.26 -26.36 14.42
CA LEU A 74 18.18 -25.38 13.32
C LEU A 74 17.75 -26.03 12.00
N SER A 75 18.19 -27.26 11.73
CA SER A 75 17.79 -28.00 10.52
C SER A 75 16.29 -28.31 10.54
N ALA A 76 15.77 -28.78 11.67
CA ALA A 76 14.34 -29.02 11.85
C ALA A 76 13.52 -27.72 11.70
N ILE A 77 13.99 -26.62 12.29
CA ILE A 77 13.37 -25.30 12.15
C ILE A 77 13.36 -24.86 10.68
N ALA A 78 14.49 -24.94 9.97
CA ALA A 78 14.59 -24.57 8.56
C ALA A 78 13.57 -25.34 7.70
N SER A 79 13.49 -26.66 7.86
CA SER A 79 12.50 -27.47 7.14
C SER A 79 11.05 -27.05 7.46
N SER A 80 10.73 -26.81 8.73
CA SER A 80 9.38 -26.39 9.13
C SER A 80 8.99 -25.02 8.56
N LEU A 81 9.91 -24.05 8.55
CA LEU A 81 9.68 -22.71 8.02
C LEU A 81 9.50 -22.71 6.49
N LEU A 82 10.21 -23.60 5.79
CA LEU A 82 10.03 -23.78 4.36
C LEU A 82 8.61 -24.33 4.04
N THR A 83 8.13 -25.28 4.84
CA THR A 83 6.76 -25.80 4.72
C THR A 83 5.72 -24.71 5.01
N MET A 84 5.89 -23.93 6.08
CA MET A 84 4.99 -22.80 6.39
C MET A 84 4.97 -21.74 5.28
N THR A 85 6.13 -21.44 4.70
CA THR A 85 6.25 -20.49 3.58
C THR A 85 5.51 -20.99 2.35
N THR A 86 5.71 -22.27 2.00
CA THR A 86 5.00 -22.92 0.89
C THR A 86 3.49 -22.88 1.10
N PHE A 87 3.03 -23.28 2.29
CA PHE A 87 1.62 -23.25 2.65
C PHE A 87 1.03 -21.83 2.52
N THR A 88 1.74 -20.83 3.06
CA THR A 88 1.35 -19.42 2.97
C THR A 88 1.19 -18.98 1.52
N PHE A 89 2.16 -19.29 0.65
CA PHE A 89 2.10 -18.93 -0.76
C PHE A 89 0.93 -19.61 -1.47
N SER A 90 0.72 -20.91 -1.24
CA SER A 90 -0.42 -21.66 -1.78
C SER A 90 -1.75 -21.07 -1.34
N THR A 91 -1.91 -20.76 -0.05
CA THR A 91 -3.12 -20.15 0.48
C THR A 91 -3.38 -18.78 -0.14
N VAL A 92 -2.35 -17.93 -0.28
CA VAL A 92 -2.48 -16.63 -0.94
C VAL A 92 -2.92 -16.77 -2.39
N MET A 93 -2.36 -17.73 -3.12
CA MET A 93 -2.74 -18.01 -4.51
C MET A 93 -4.18 -18.52 -4.62
N VAL A 94 -4.61 -19.40 -3.71
CA VAL A 94 -6.00 -19.87 -3.64
C VAL A 94 -6.94 -18.69 -3.39
N VAL A 95 -6.65 -17.85 -2.40
CA VAL A 95 -7.48 -16.68 -2.11
C VAL A 95 -7.51 -15.73 -3.30
N LEU A 96 -6.37 -15.45 -3.94
CA LEU A 96 -6.30 -14.61 -5.13
C LEU A 96 -7.19 -15.15 -6.26
N THR A 97 -7.15 -16.47 -6.48
CA THR A 97 -7.94 -17.15 -7.51
C THR A 97 -9.43 -17.11 -7.18
N THR A 98 -9.81 -17.37 -5.92
CA THR A 98 -11.19 -17.25 -5.44
C THR A 98 -11.73 -15.83 -5.57
N TYR A 99 -10.93 -14.82 -5.24
CA TYR A 99 -11.33 -13.42 -5.39
C TYR A 99 -11.48 -13.02 -6.86
N SER A 100 -10.58 -13.49 -7.73
CA SER A 100 -10.65 -13.19 -9.16
C SER A 100 -11.80 -13.92 -9.87
N SER A 101 -12.26 -15.06 -9.36
CA SER A 101 -13.35 -15.84 -9.97
C SER A 101 -14.73 -15.44 -9.45
N GLN A 102 -14.84 -14.99 -8.19
CA GLN A 102 -16.12 -14.64 -7.56
C GLN A 102 -16.38 -13.12 -7.49
N PHE A 103 -15.37 -12.25 -7.68
CA PHE A 103 -15.52 -10.80 -7.52
C PHE A 103 -14.87 -9.98 -8.65
N SER A 104 -15.26 -8.70 -8.73
CA SER A 104 -14.73 -7.73 -9.70
C SER A 104 -13.22 -7.48 -9.53
N PRO A 105 -12.46 -7.19 -10.61
CA PRO A 105 -11.01 -6.95 -10.58
C PRO A 105 -10.53 -5.85 -9.61
N ARG A 106 -11.42 -4.96 -9.18
CA ARG A 106 -11.10 -3.88 -8.22
C ARG A 106 -10.82 -4.40 -6.81
N THR A 107 -11.50 -5.47 -6.39
CA THR A 107 -11.33 -6.12 -5.07
C THR A 107 -9.98 -6.83 -4.94
N LEU A 108 -9.46 -7.32 -6.06
CA LEU A 108 -8.17 -8.04 -6.16
C LEU A 108 -6.98 -7.17 -5.74
N GLN A 109 -7.02 -5.88 -6.09
CA GLN A 109 -5.93 -4.93 -5.78
C GLN A 109 -5.78 -4.66 -4.28
N ASN A 110 -6.85 -4.85 -3.50
CA ASN A 110 -6.85 -4.63 -2.06
C ASN A 110 -6.30 -5.84 -1.29
N PHE A 111 -6.56 -7.07 -1.77
CA PHE A 111 -6.03 -8.28 -1.13
C PHE A 111 -4.53 -8.46 -1.38
N VAL A 112 -4.05 -8.18 -2.60
CA VAL A 112 -2.62 -8.26 -2.94
C VAL A 112 -1.76 -7.28 -2.12
N LYS A 113 -2.37 -6.22 -1.58
CA LYS A 113 -1.72 -5.23 -0.71
C LYS A 113 -1.86 -5.53 0.79
N ASP A 114 -2.42 -6.68 1.16
CA ASP A 114 -2.61 -7.02 2.56
C ASP A 114 -1.25 -7.13 3.29
N LYS A 115 -1.04 -6.20 4.22
CA LYS A 115 0.19 -6.06 4.99
C LYS A 115 0.41 -7.27 5.90
N THR A 116 -0.65 -7.92 6.37
CA THR A 116 -0.56 -9.07 7.29
C THR A 116 0.08 -10.27 6.60
N THR A 117 -0.41 -10.60 5.41
CA THR A 117 0.12 -11.68 4.57
C THR A 117 1.60 -11.46 4.23
N MET A 118 1.96 -10.24 3.81
CA MET A 118 3.34 -9.92 3.44
C MET A 118 4.30 -9.88 4.63
N ARG A 119 3.81 -9.48 5.82
CA ARG A 119 4.59 -9.57 7.06
C ARG A 119 4.84 -11.04 7.44
N GLY A 120 3.83 -11.90 7.37
CA GLY A 120 3.99 -13.32 7.66
C GLY A 120 5.01 -13.99 6.76
N LEU A 121 4.89 -13.76 5.46
CA LEU A 121 5.83 -14.28 4.47
C LEU A 121 7.25 -13.79 4.73
N GLY A 122 7.41 -12.52 5.12
CA GLY A 122 8.71 -11.96 5.53
C GLY A 122 9.29 -12.61 6.79
N ILE A 123 8.48 -12.83 7.83
CA ILE A 123 8.93 -13.44 9.08
C ILE A 123 9.38 -14.89 8.83
N PHE A 124 8.60 -15.70 8.11
CA PHE A 124 8.93 -17.10 7.83
C PHE A 124 10.18 -17.22 6.96
N LEU A 125 10.27 -16.43 5.90
CA LEU A 125 11.44 -16.42 5.02
C LEU A 125 12.69 -15.92 5.75
N GLY A 126 12.55 -14.90 6.60
CA GLY A 126 13.62 -14.40 7.45
C GLY A 126 14.13 -15.46 8.44
N GLY A 127 13.23 -16.21 9.09
CA GLY A 127 13.62 -17.28 10.01
C GLY A 127 14.30 -18.45 9.28
N PHE A 128 13.85 -18.75 8.06
CA PHE A 128 14.48 -19.73 7.20
C PHE A 128 15.91 -19.33 6.84
N ILE A 129 16.10 -18.07 6.39
CA ILE A 129 17.41 -17.50 6.09
C ILE A 129 18.31 -17.51 7.34
N TYR A 130 17.79 -17.09 8.50
CA TYR A 130 18.52 -17.15 9.75
C TYR A 130 19.04 -18.55 10.05
N SER A 131 18.16 -19.55 9.93
CA SER A 131 18.50 -20.95 10.24
C SER A 131 19.57 -21.49 9.27
N ILE A 132 19.43 -21.24 7.97
CA ILE A 132 20.39 -21.69 6.95
C ILE A 132 21.75 -21.00 7.10
N ILE A 133 21.78 -19.69 7.33
CA ILE A 133 23.03 -18.94 7.50
C ILE A 133 23.73 -19.39 8.77
N SER A 134 22.99 -19.54 9.88
CA SER A 134 23.56 -20.05 11.12
C SER A 134 24.13 -21.46 10.93
N LEU A 135 23.42 -22.37 10.26
CA LEU A 135 23.94 -23.71 9.92
C LEU A 135 25.19 -23.66 9.02
N LEU A 136 25.21 -22.76 8.03
CA LEU A 136 26.31 -22.64 7.07
C LEU A 136 27.63 -22.28 7.76
N PHE A 137 27.58 -21.37 8.73
CA PHE A 137 28.75 -20.90 9.46
C PHE A 137 29.07 -21.73 10.72
N MET A 138 28.15 -22.57 11.18
CA MET A 138 28.34 -23.48 12.29
C MET A 138 29.07 -24.76 11.82
N ARG A 139 30.33 -24.62 11.41
CA ARG A 139 31.24 -25.74 11.09
C ARG A 139 32.18 -26.02 12.26
N GLN A 140 32.45 -27.31 12.48
CA GLN A 140 33.31 -27.84 13.54
C GLN A 140 34.68 -27.15 13.53
N SER A 141 34.86 -26.17 14.43
CA SER A 141 36.17 -25.94 15.02
C SER A 141 36.41 -27.06 16.03
N LEU A 142 37.64 -27.56 16.12
CA LEU A 142 38.03 -28.76 16.87
C LEU A 142 37.94 -28.60 18.41
N GLU A 143 37.25 -27.58 18.90
CA GLU A 143 37.09 -27.30 20.33
C GLU A 143 35.61 -27.38 20.70
N GLU A 144 35.34 -27.99 21.87
CA GLU A 144 34.01 -28.08 22.48
C GLU A 144 33.49 -26.67 22.80
N HIS A 145 32.94 -25.99 21.79
CA HIS A 145 32.33 -24.68 21.95
C HIS A 145 30.82 -24.82 22.06
N LEU A 146 30.29 -24.27 23.15
CA LEU A 146 28.87 -24.06 23.34
C LEU A 146 28.42 -22.86 22.49
N VAL A 147 27.28 -22.99 21.81
CA VAL A 147 26.81 -22.01 20.82
C VAL A 147 25.44 -21.46 21.23
N SER A 148 25.24 -20.14 21.05
CA SER A 148 23.97 -19.47 21.39
C SER A 148 22.99 -19.33 20.22
N SER A 149 23.47 -19.51 18.97
CA SER A 149 22.66 -19.50 17.74
C SER A 149 21.40 -20.38 17.79
N ALA A 150 21.47 -21.53 18.47
CA ALA A 150 20.32 -22.43 18.63
C ALA A 150 19.18 -21.81 19.42
N PHE A 151 19.51 -21.17 20.55
CA PHE A 151 18.53 -20.56 21.42
C PHE A 151 17.79 -19.42 20.72
N ILE A 152 18.53 -18.55 20.01
CA ILE A 152 17.93 -17.47 19.22
C ILE A 152 17.08 -18.04 18.08
N GLY A 153 17.52 -19.13 17.45
CA GLY A 153 16.73 -19.85 16.44
C GLY A 153 15.41 -20.39 16.99
N VAL A 154 15.42 -20.97 18.19
CA VAL A 154 14.22 -21.45 18.88
C VAL A 154 13.27 -20.31 19.21
N LEU A 155 13.76 -19.19 19.75
CA LEU A 155 12.93 -18.01 19.99
C LEU A 155 12.30 -17.48 18.69
N TYR A 156 13.08 -17.41 17.62
CA TYR A 156 12.59 -17.02 16.31
C TYR A 156 11.50 -17.99 15.83
N ALA A 157 11.71 -19.31 15.98
CA ALA A 157 10.74 -20.33 15.60
C ALA A 157 9.42 -20.21 16.39
N ILE A 158 9.47 -19.88 17.68
CA ILE A 158 8.27 -19.62 18.49
C ILE A 158 7.50 -18.41 17.94
N VAL A 159 8.20 -17.33 17.58
CA VAL A 159 7.58 -16.16 16.95
C VAL A 159 6.94 -16.52 15.62
N CYS A 160 7.62 -17.32 14.78
CA CYS A 160 7.06 -17.84 13.53
C CYS A 160 5.81 -18.68 13.78
N LEU A 161 5.82 -19.58 14.77
CA LEU A 161 4.68 -20.44 15.06
C LEU A 161 3.47 -19.64 15.54
N ALA A 162 3.67 -18.68 16.45
CA ALA A 162 2.60 -17.78 16.91
C ALA A 162 2.03 -16.95 15.74
N PHE A 163 2.90 -16.41 14.89
CA PHE A 163 2.46 -15.67 13.72
C PHE A 163 1.74 -16.57 12.71
N PHE A 164 2.15 -17.83 12.54
CA PHE A 164 1.48 -18.78 11.67
C PHE A 164 0.07 -19.09 12.15
N ALA A 165 -0.14 -19.33 13.45
CA ALA A 165 -1.47 -19.50 14.01
C ALA A 165 -2.35 -18.25 13.78
N TYR A 166 -1.79 -17.05 13.98
CA TYR A 166 -2.47 -15.80 13.66
C TYR A 166 -2.80 -15.66 12.18
N PHE A 167 -1.87 -16.05 11.28
CA PHE A 167 -2.06 -16.01 9.84
C PHE A 167 -3.22 -16.91 9.41
N ILE A 168 -3.35 -18.12 9.97
CA ILE A 168 -4.48 -19.00 9.72
C ILE A 168 -5.79 -18.32 10.10
N HIS A 169 -5.87 -17.72 11.29
CA HIS A 169 -7.05 -16.98 11.73
C HIS A 169 -7.37 -15.79 10.81
N HIS A 170 -6.34 -15.04 10.41
CA HIS A 170 -6.46 -13.90 9.50
C HIS A 170 -7.01 -14.31 8.13
N ILE A 171 -6.50 -15.39 7.54
CA ILE A 171 -7.01 -15.90 6.28
C ILE A 171 -8.43 -16.43 6.43
N ALA A 172 -8.71 -17.22 7.47
CA ALA A 172 -10.05 -17.76 7.71
C ALA A 172 -11.10 -16.65 7.84
N THR A 173 -10.75 -15.54 8.49
CA THR A 173 -11.64 -14.37 8.63
C THR A 173 -11.68 -13.48 7.37
N SER A 174 -10.60 -13.43 6.58
CA SER A 174 -10.57 -12.70 5.30
C SER A 174 -11.37 -13.38 4.19
N ILE A 175 -11.59 -14.69 4.31
CA ILE A 175 -12.44 -15.47 3.38
C ILE A 175 -13.94 -15.32 3.73
N GLN A 176 -14.29 -14.85 4.94
CA GLN A 176 -15.69 -14.59 5.28
C GLN A 176 -16.22 -13.40 4.47
N ILE A 177 -16.99 -13.73 3.43
CA ILE A 177 -17.77 -12.83 2.56
C ILE A 177 -18.48 -11.72 3.35
N SER A 178 -18.93 -12.00 4.57
CA SER A 178 -19.59 -11.04 5.46
C SER A 178 -18.73 -9.81 5.80
N ARG A 179 -17.41 -9.97 6.03
CA ARG A 179 -16.53 -8.81 6.31
C ARG A 179 -16.27 -7.98 5.08
N LEU A 180 -16.24 -8.59 3.90
CA LEU A 180 -16.12 -7.87 2.64
C LEU A 180 -17.38 -7.05 2.37
N ILE A 181 -18.57 -7.65 2.57
CA ILE A 181 -19.85 -6.96 2.44
C ILE A 181 -19.95 -5.80 3.43
N GLN A 182 -19.62 -6.02 4.72
CA GLN A 182 -19.62 -4.96 5.73
C GLN A 182 -18.67 -3.82 5.40
N ARG A 183 -17.45 -4.12 4.91
CA ARG A 183 -16.51 -3.06 4.51
C ARG A 183 -17.02 -2.28 3.29
N LEU A 184 -17.61 -2.96 2.31
CA LEU A 184 -18.20 -2.29 1.13
C LEU A 184 -19.42 -1.45 1.53
N GLU A 185 -20.21 -1.91 2.48
CA GLU A 185 -21.34 -1.18 3.06
C GLU A 185 -20.86 0.09 3.79
N GLU A 186 -19.86 -0.02 4.67
CA GLU A 186 -19.26 1.14 5.35
C GLU A 186 -18.65 2.12 4.35
N GLU A 187 -17.95 1.65 3.32
CA GLU A 187 -17.34 2.50 2.30
C GLU A 187 -18.42 3.23 1.47
N ALA A 188 -19.51 2.56 1.13
CA ALA A 188 -20.66 3.18 0.46
C ALA A 188 -21.37 4.20 1.34
N LEU A 189 -21.61 3.87 2.62
CA LEU A 189 -22.24 4.78 3.58
C LEU A 189 -21.39 6.02 3.83
N ASN A 190 -20.06 5.89 3.97
CA ASN A 190 -19.16 7.03 4.12
C ASN A 190 -19.21 7.99 2.93
N VAL A 191 -19.35 7.47 1.71
CA VAL A 191 -19.51 8.32 0.51
C VAL A 191 -20.85 9.05 0.56
N ILE A 192 -21.93 8.36 0.91
CA ILE A 192 -23.25 8.98 1.06
C ILE A 192 -23.21 10.08 2.13
N ASP A 193 -22.64 9.80 3.30
CA ASP A 193 -22.51 10.75 4.41
C ASP A 193 -21.65 11.96 4.02
N TYR A 194 -20.57 11.76 3.26
CA TYR A 194 -19.78 12.86 2.71
C TYR A 194 -20.62 13.79 1.82
N TYR A 195 -21.37 13.24 0.85
CA TYR A 195 -22.25 14.06 0.01
C TYR A 195 -23.38 14.71 0.82
N HIS A 196 -23.95 14.01 1.80
CA HIS A 196 -24.98 14.55 2.66
C HIS A 196 -24.46 15.71 3.52
N SER A 197 -23.22 15.62 4.02
CA SER A 197 -22.58 16.71 4.78
C SER A 197 -22.34 17.95 3.92
N ILE A 198 -21.92 17.79 2.66
CA ILE A 198 -21.79 18.90 1.71
C ILE A 198 -23.15 19.55 1.44
N GLN A 199 -24.21 18.76 1.30
CA GLN A 199 -25.57 19.28 1.10
C GLN A 199 -26.15 19.98 2.31
N GLN A 200 -25.69 19.63 3.52
CA GLN A 200 -26.22 20.17 4.78
C GLN A 200 -25.53 21.49 5.19
N ASP A 201 -24.27 21.69 4.78
CA ASP A 201 -23.47 22.90 5.09
C ASP A 201 -23.56 23.97 3.99
N GLN A 202 -24.11 23.64 2.83
CA GLN A 202 -24.34 24.58 1.73
C GLN A 202 -25.83 24.93 1.65
N ASP A 203 -26.12 26.20 1.34
CA ASP A 203 -27.45 26.73 1.04
C ASP A 203 -27.91 26.20 -0.34
N VAL A 204 -27.96 24.87 -0.51
CA VAL A 204 -28.31 24.17 -1.74
C VAL A 204 -29.81 24.27 -1.95
N LYS A 205 -30.25 25.40 -2.49
CA LYS A 205 -31.61 25.55 -2.99
C LYS A 205 -31.67 24.93 -4.38
N PRO A 206 -32.67 24.10 -4.70
CA PRO A 206 -32.89 23.64 -6.06
C PRO A 206 -33.18 24.86 -6.95
N TYR A 207 -32.13 25.36 -7.59
CA TYR A 207 -32.20 26.51 -8.48
C TYR A 207 -32.70 26.02 -9.83
N ASN A 208 -34.02 25.88 -9.97
CA ASN A 208 -34.65 25.41 -11.22
C ASN A 208 -34.53 26.42 -12.38
N THR A 209 -34.08 27.66 -12.10
CA THR A 209 -34.01 28.74 -13.09
C THR A 209 -32.78 29.62 -12.85
N ILE A 210 -31.91 29.74 -13.85
CA ILE A 210 -30.76 30.66 -13.82
C ILE A 210 -31.28 32.09 -13.61
N PRO A 211 -30.75 32.85 -12.63
CA PRO A 211 -31.17 34.22 -12.39
C PRO A 211 -31.04 35.13 -13.62
N VAL A 212 -32.05 35.96 -13.85
CA VAL A 212 -32.15 36.86 -15.04
C VAL A 212 -31.01 37.90 -15.12
N HIS A 213 -30.30 38.13 -14.02
CA HIS A 213 -29.21 39.11 -13.95
C HIS A 213 -27.90 38.63 -14.61
N TYR A 214 -27.74 37.32 -14.83
CA TYR A 214 -26.63 36.78 -15.61
C TYR A 214 -26.96 36.85 -17.11
N LYS A 215 -26.27 37.76 -17.82
CA LYS A 215 -26.55 38.07 -19.23
C LYS A 215 -25.57 37.43 -20.21
N ALA A 216 -24.40 37.03 -19.71
CA ALA A 216 -23.36 36.39 -20.49
C ALA A 216 -23.24 34.92 -20.12
N THR A 217 -22.96 34.10 -21.14
CA THR A 217 -22.78 32.66 -20.99
C THR A 217 -21.51 32.24 -21.70
N SER A 218 -20.62 31.54 -20.99
CA SER A 218 -19.39 30.97 -21.53
C SER A 218 -19.37 29.47 -21.31
N LYS A 219 -19.15 28.70 -22.38
CA LYS A 219 -19.08 27.24 -22.31
C LYS A 219 -17.65 26.80 -22.12
N VAL A 220 -17.44 25.82 -21.25
CA VAL A 220 -16.12 25.25 -20.95
C VAL A 220 -16.03 23.86 -21.56
N PRO A 221 -15.33 23.68 -22.70
CA PRO A 221 -15.25 22.40 -23.39
C PRO A 221 -14.17 21.49 -22.79
N SER A 222 -14.38 20.19 -22.87
CA SER A 222 -13.37 19.21 -22.48
C SER A 222 -12.19 19.20 -23.47
N HIS A 223 -10.96 19.23 -22.94
CA HIS A 223 -9.77 19.11 -23.77
C HIS A 223 -9.44 17.67 -24.18
N THR A 224 -10.03 16.66 -23.53
CA THR A 224 -9.72 15.24 -23.73
C THR A 224 -10.95 14.35 -23.58
N SER A 225 -11.02 13.26 -24.33
CA SER A 225 -12.07 12.26 -24.14
C SER A 225 -11.79 11.37 -22.93
N GLY A 226 -12.79 11.13 -22.08
CA GLY A 226 -12.63 10.29 -20.88
C GLY A 226 -13.83 10.33 -19.95
N PHE A 227 -13.69 9.70 -18.77
CA PHE A 227 -14.69 9.77 -17.70
C PHE A 227 -14.29 10.84 -16.67
N ILE A 228 -15.26 11.62 -16.21
CA ILE A 228 -15.06 12.56 -15.10
C ILE A 228 -14.88 11.75 -13.81
N GLN A 229 -13.71 11.82 -13.18
CA GLN A 229 -13.40 11.05 -11.97
C GLN A 229 -13.47 11.90 -10.69
N TYR A 230 -13.29 13.20 -10.82
CA TYR A 230 -13.16 14.11 -9.69
C TYR A 230 -13.57 15.52 -10.10
N ILE A 231 -14.25 16.24 -9.20
CA ILE A 231 -14.59 17.66 -9.34
C ILE A 231 -14.26 18.32 -8.00
N ASP A 232 -13.41 19.33 -8.01
CA ASP A 232 -13.11 20.14 -6.81
C ASP A 232 -14.24 21.16 -6.57
N PHE A 233 -15.32 20.70 -5.94
CA PHE A 233 -16.46 21.57 -5.61
C PHE A 233 -16.06 22.73 -4.70
N SER A 234 -15.17 22.52 -3.74
CA SER A 234 -14.73 23.55 -2.79
C SER A 234 -13.95 24.66 -3.49
N GLY A 235 -13.01 24.29 -4.37
CA GLY A 235 -12.28 25.25 -5.20
C GLY A 235 -13.20 26.03 -6.13
N LEU A 236 -14.14 25.33 -6.80
CA LEU A 236 -15.08 25.95 -7.74
C LEU A 236 -16.07 26.90 -7.05
N VAL A 237 -16.58 26.57 -5.86
CA VAL A 237 -17.47 27.45 -5.09
C VAL A 237 -16.75 28.71 -4.64
N ASN A 238 -15.49 28.61 -4.20
CA ASN A 238 -14.69 29.78 -3.82
C ASN A 238 -14.45 30.73 -5.01
N GLU A 239 -14.07 30.20 -6.17
CA GLU A 239 -13.87 30.99 -7.38
C GLU A 239 -15.18 31.60 -7.89
N ALA A 240 -16.28 30.83 -7.86
CA ALA A 240 -17.59 31.31 -8.26
C ALA A 240 -18.08 32.48 -7.38
N SER A 241 -17.85 32.38 -6.07
CA SER A 241 -18.23 33.42 -5.10
C SER A 241 -17.38 34.69 -5.23
N GLN A 242 -16.08 34.57 -5.52
CA GLN A 242 -15.19 35.72 -5.69
C GLN A 242 -15.51 36.54 -6.95
N ASN A 243 -15.96 35.87 -8.01
CA ASN A 243 -16.20 36.49 -9.31
C ASN A 243 -17.68 36.76 -9.60
N ASP A 244 -18.57 36.43 -8.65
CA ASP A 244 -20.02 36.54 -8.78
C ASP A 244 -20.53 35.88 -10.09
N VAL A 245 -20.23 34.59 -10.22
CA VAL A 245 -20.61 33.77 -11.39
C VAL A 245 -21.35 32.52 -10.93
N LEU A 246 -22.26 32.04 -11.79
CA LEU A 246 -22.99 30.80 -11.56
C LEU A 246 -22.47 29.70 -12.49
N LEU A 247 -22.04 28.59 -11.90
CA LEU A 247 -21.56 27.41 -12.63
C LEU A 247 -22.70 26.40 -12.81
N HIS A 248 -23.03 26.09 -14.05
CA HIS A 248 -23.99 25.04 -14.41
C HIS A 248 -23.23 23.83 -14.95
N PHE A 249 -23.26 22.71 -14.23
CA PHE A 249 -22.62 21.47 -14.68
C PHE A 249 -23.52 20.72 -15.67
N GLU A 250 -23.04 20.55 -16.91
CA GLU A 250 -23.73 19.77 -17.95
C GLU A 250 -23.42 18.26 -17.82
N LYS A 251 -22.31 17.94 -17.14
CA LYS A 251 -21.80 16.58 -16.91
C LYS A 251 -21.37 16.41 -15.46
N GLY A 252 -21.69 15.26 -14.88
CA GLY A 252 -21.34 14.91 -13.50
C GLY A 252 -20.18 13.91 -13.41
N ILE A 253 -19.75 13.65 -12.17
CA ILE A 253 -18.78 12.58 -11.88
C ILE A 253 -19.35 11.25 -12.38
N GLY A 254 -18.56 10.51 -13.16
CA GLY A 254 -18.94 9.24 -13.78
C GLY A 254 -19.42 9.35 -15.22
N ASP A 255 -19.72 10.55 -15.72
CA ASP A 255 -20.13 10.72 -17.11
C ASP A 255 -18.94 10.60 -18.07
N PHE A 256 -19.18 9.98 -19.23
CA PHE A 256 -18.24 9.97 -20.34
C PHE A 256 -18.39 11.25 -21.17
N VAL A 257 -17.27 11.90 -21.45
CA VAL A 257 -17.20 13.16 -22.18
C VAL A 257 -16.23 13.02 -23.34
N LYS A 258 -16.60 13.53 -24.52
CA LYS A 258 -15.72 13.59 -25.69
C LYS A 258 -14.91 14.89 -25.70
N GLN A 259 -13.74 14.87 -26.32
CA GLN A 259 -12.98 16.09 -26.59
C GLN A 259 -13.87 17.10 -27.35
N GLY A 260 -13.95 18.33 -26.83
CA GLY A 260 -14.77 19.42 -27.33
C GLY A 260 -16.20 19.49 -26.75
N GLU A 261 -16.65 18.46 -26.04
CA GLU A 261 -17.97 18.46 -25.39
C GLU A 261 -17.97 19.35 -24.14
N THR A 262 -19.07 20.07 -23.87
CA THR A 262 -19.14 21.03 -22.77
C THR A 262 -19.21 20.31 -21.42
N LEU A 263 -18.32 20.67 -20.49
CA LEU A 263 -18.28 20.15 -19.11
C LEU A 263 -19.24 20.94 -18.21
N PHE A 264 -19.09 22.27 -18.23
CA PHE A 264 -19.95 23.19 -17.50
C PHE A 264 -20.08 24.52 -18.26
N THR A 265 -21.14 25.22 -17.93
CA THR A 265 -21.52 26.52 -18.49
C THR A 265 -21.43 27.56 -17.38
N ILE A 266 -20.68 28.63 -17.64
CA ILE A 266 -20.51 29.76 -16.71
C ILE A 266 -21.50 30.85 -17.10
N HIS A 267 -22.34 31.25 -16.15
CA HIS A 267 -23.27 32.36 -16.25
C HIS A 267 -22.73 33.55 -15.47
N SER A 268 -22.63 34.71 -16.10
CA SER A 268 -22.00 35.89 -15.53
C SER A 268 -22.68 37.19 -15.95
N HIS A 269 -22.43 38.26 -15.20
CA HIS A 269 -22.96 39.58 -15.51
C HIS A 269 -22.34 40.18 -16.79
N GLN A 270 -21.06 39.89 -17.04
CA GLN A 270 -20.29 40.36 -18.19
C GLN A 270 -19.53 39.19 -18.83
N LYS A 271 -19.15 39.33 -20.10
CA LYS A 271 -18.42 38.28 -20.84
C LYS A 271 -17.06 38.04 -20.17
N ILE A 272 -16.84 36.82 -19.71
CA ILE A 272 -15.59 36.40 -19.07
C ILE A 272 -14.52 36.18 -20.13
N GLU A 273 -13.31 36.70 -19.92
CA GLU A 273 -12.15 36.50 -20.79
C GLU A 273 -11.63 35.04 -20.74
N GLU A 274 -11.08 34.56 -21.86
CA GLU A 274 -10.60 33.17 -22.01
C GLU A 274 -9.52 32.78 -20.98
N ASP A 275 -8.78 33.76 -20.45
CA ASP A 275 -7.75 33.54 -19.42
C ASP A 275 -8.33 32.94 -18.13
N PHE A 276 -9.54 33.33 -17.73
CA PHE A 276 -10.22 32.77 -16.55
C PHE A 276 -10.60 31.30 -16.74
N ILE A 277 -11.07 30.94 -17.94
CA ILE A 277 -11.39 29.55 -18.29
C ILE A 277 -10.13 28.69 -18.25
N SER A 278 -9.00 29.24 -18.75
CA SER A 278 -7.71 28.56 -18.69
C SER A 278 -7.16 28.41 -17.27
N TYR A 279 -7.45 29.37 -16.38
CA TYR A 279 -7.03 29.34 -14.98
C TYR A 279 -7.72 28.21 -14.20
N ILE A 280 -9.04 28.02 -14.37
CA ILE A 280 -9.79 26.90 -13.77
C ILE A 280 -9.19 25.54 -14.21
N PHE A 281 -8.88 25.38 -15.50
CA PHE A 281 -8.24 24.16 -16.00
C PHE A 281 -6.78 23.99 -15.54
N SER A 282 -6.04 25.07 -15.30
CA SER A 282 -4.66 24.99 -14.83
C SER A 282 -4.56 24.52 -13.38
N ARG A 283 -5.57 24.86 -12.57
CA ARG A 283 -5.66 24.45 -11.16
C ARG A 283 -6.05 22.98 -11.01
N GLU A 284 -6.80 22.39 -11.95
CA GLU A 284 -7.05 20.94 -12.02
C GLU A 284 -5.76 20.09 -12.19
N GLY A 285 -4.62 20.71 -12.51
CA GLY A 285 -3.35 20.03 -12.75
C GLY A 285 -2.28 20.18 -11.68
N THR A 286 -2.52 20.89 -10.55
CA THR A 286 -1.42 21.30 -9.66
C THR A 286 -1.48 20.85 -8.19
N ASP A 287 -2.57 20.26 -7.68
CA ASP A 287 -2.51 19.62 -6.37
C ASP A 287 -2.40 18.10 -6.47
N GLY A 288 -1.13 17.69 -6.60
CA GLY A 288 -0.73 16.33 -6.32
C GLY A 288 -0.85 16.04 -4.82
N GLY A 289 -1.85 15.23 -4.47
CA GLY A 289 -1.78 14.28 -3.38
C GLY A 289 -2.60 14.63 -2.15
N VAL A 290 -3.63 13.82 -1.90
CA VAL A 290 -3.64 12.81 -0.83
C VAL A 290 -4.24 11.52 -1.39
#